data_AF-C6LMU1-F1
#
_entry.id   AF-C6LMU1-F1
#
_cell.length_a   1.000
_cell.length_b   1.000
_cell.length_c   1.000
_cell.angle_alpha   90.00
_cell.angle_beta   90.00
_cell.angle_gamma   90.00
#
_symmetry.space_group_name_H-M   'P 1'
#
loop_
_entity.id
_entity.type
_entity.pdbx_description
1 polymer ?
#
loop_
_entity_poly.entity_id
_entity_poly.type
_entity_poly.pdbx_seq_one_letter_code
_entity_poly.pdbx_strand_id
1 'polypeptide(L)'
;MRIVDQNWQKPRKGTAPAIRKFTSETQSTKAAIRSDALNIVTLYGVFIQTGTGTHVRSSLAKLIAMDSSKRVIYNSVFLPYAPITDYRTAETSLTAGDFVGAVSVADVRSEVQKFLVNKVLGFNTQKILNQLGVHVPSRRILDLNHSYYGSVSYAKGMTGLDAILRAFGGSRYSVDPIEKTRLIYELYLKRKNSWYSDLATYYKVVQGKVDPFSVLDVPNAPLMTDEPKHNSNQEDKPLVGSDDEPGYSYVSEYSYSSSSDTQH
;
A
#
# COMPACT_ATOMS: atom_id res chain seq x y z
N MET A 1 32.32 7.59 -32.08
CA MET A 1 32.52 8.08 -30.69
C MET A 1 32.29 6.89 -29.77
N ARG A 2 33.38 6.31 -29.23
CA ARG A 2 33.36 5.14 -28.33
C ARG A 2 33.36 5.64 -26.89
N ILE A 3 32.45 5.14 -26.06
CA ILE A 3 32.46 5.26 -24.59
C ILE A 3 32.15 3.85 -24.07
N VAL A 4 33.17 3.05 -23.78
CA VAL A 4 33.84 2.79 -22.49
C VAL A 4 33.24 1.57 -21.78
N ASP A 5 34.09 0.56 -21.66
CA ASP A 5 33.98 -0.64 -20.83
C ASP A 5 33.52 -0.32 -19.40
N GLN A 6 32.53 -1.08 -18.92
CA GLN A 6 32.41 -1.36 -17.49
C GLN A 6 32.49 -2.85 -17.26
N ASN A 7 33.71 -3.27 -16.91
CA ASN A 7 34.05 -4.50 -16.22
C ASN A 7 33.13 -4.70 -15.01
N TRP A 8 32.03 -5.41 -15.21
CA TRP A 8 31.27 -5.99 -14.11
C TRP A 8 32.08 -7.16 -13.55
N GLN A 9 32.87 -6.89 -12.50
CA GLN A 9 33.56 -7.93 -11.77
C GLN A 9 32.53 -8.88 -11.15
N LYS A 10 32.63 -10.17 -11.50
CA LYS A 10 31.93 -11.25 -10.81
C LYS A 10 32.18 -11.10 -9.30
N PRO A 11 31.15 -11.20 -8.44
CA PRO A 11 31.35 -11.11 -7.00
C PRO A 11 32.38 -12.15 -6.57
N ARG A 12 33.49 -11.67 -5.99
CA ARG A 12 34.47 -12.53 -5.34
C ARG A 12 33.72 -13.31 -4.26
N LYS A 13 34.01 -14.62 -4.14
CA LYS A 13 33.64 -15.46 -3.00
C LYS A 13 34.32 -14.91 -1.74
N GLY A 14 33.85 -13.77 -1.26
CA GLY A 14 34.22 -13.18 0.01
C GLY A 14 33.26 -13.71 1.08
N THR A 15 33.83 -14.08 2.21
CA THR A 15 33.17 -14.47 3.46
C THR A 15 31.91 -13.63 3.67
N ALA A 16 30.75 -14.30 3.78
CA ALA A 16 29.48 -13.63 3.96
C ALA A 16 29.58 -12.61 5.11
N PRO A 17 29.22 -11.33 4.89
CA PRO A 17 29.19 -10.37 5.97
C PRO A 17 28.27 -10.89 7.06
N ALA A 18 28.76 -10.87 8.29
CA ALA A 18 27.99 -11.29 9.46
C ALA A 18 26.66 -10.54 9.43
N ILE A 19 25.58 -11.27 9.12
CA ILE A 19 24.21 -10.78 9.21
C ILE A 19 24.05 -10.32 10.65
N ARG A 20 24.08 -9.01 10.88
CA ARG A 20 23.61 -8.42 12.13
C ARG A 20 22.11 -8.71 12.17
N LYS A 21 21.76 -9.89 12.67
CA LYS A 21 20.39 -10.19 13.03
C LYS A 21 19.98 -9.10 14.01
N PHE A 22 19.10 -8.20 13.59
CA PHE A 22 18.34 -7.34 14.49
C PHE A 22 17.56 -8.29 15.42
N THR A 23 18.22 -8.65 16.52
CA THR A 23 17.77 -9.61 17.53
C THR A 23 17.29 -8.79 18.71
N SER A 24 16.14 -8.12 18.54
CA SER A 24 15.43 -7.58 19.71
C SER A 24 13.93 -7.42 19.50
N GLU A 25 13.29 -8.18 18.60
CA GLU A 25 11.81 -8.26 18.57
C GLU A 25 11.24 -9.57 17.98
N THR A 26 12.07 -10.39 17.34
CA THR A 26 11.63 -11.61 16.62
C THR A 26 11.27 -12.80 17.51
N GLN A 27 11.59 -12.78 18.81
CA GLN A 27 11.23 -13.89 19.72
C GLN A 27 9.79 -13.81 20.25
N SER A 28 9.20 -12.61 20.30
CA SER A 28 7.80 -12.43 20.73
C SER A 28 6.79 -12.82 19.64
N THR A 29 7.20 -12.84 18.37
CA THR A 29 6.31 -13.14 17.24
C THR A 29 5.95 -14.63 17.10
N LYS A 30 6.77 -15.56 17.59
CA LYS A 30 6.53 -17.01 17.36
C LYS A 30 5.35 -17.58 18.15
N ALA A 31 5.07 -17.05 19.34
CA ALA A 31 3.96 -17.50 20.19
C ALA A 31 2.63 -16.78 19.87
N ALA A 32 2.68 -15.61 19.25
CA ALA A 32 1.50 -14.80 18.94
C ALA A 32 0.69 -15.29 17.70
N ILE A 33 1.21 -16.25 16.93
CA ILE A 33 0.65 -16.67 15.63
C ILE A 33 -0.60 -17.58 15.74
N ARG A 34 -0.99 -18.02 16.95
CA ARG A 34 -2.05 -19.03 17.15
C ARG A 34 -3.34 -18.57 17.83
N SER A 35 -3.54 -17.28 18.11
CA SER A 35 -4.81 -16.81 18.68
C SER A 35 -5.79 -16.39 17.58
N ASP A 36 -7.09 -16.63 17.80
CA ASP A 36 -8.23 -16.16 16.96
C ASP A 36 -8.24 -14.63 16.69
N ALA A 37 -7.34 -13.87 17.33
CA ALA A 37 -7.06 -12.48 17.01
C ALA A 37 -6.36 -12.29 15.65
N LEU A 38 -5.88 -13.34 14.96
CA LEU A 38 -5.19 -13.20 13.66
C LEU A 38 -6.10 -13.27 12.44
N ASN A 39 -7.32 -12.73 12.48
CA ASN A 39 -8.24 -12.84 11.33
C ASN A 39 -7.79 -12.07 10.07
N ILE A 40 -6.99 -11.00 10.23
CA ILE A 40 -6.57 -10.11 9.15
C ILE A 40 -5.12 -9.67 9.35
N VAL A 41 -4.33 -9.70 8.28
CA VAL A 41 -3.02 -9.07 8.17
C VAL A 41 -3.11 -7.92 7.19
N THR A 42 -2.74 -6.73 7.62
CA THR A 42 -2.69 -5.54 6.77
C THR A 42 -1.30 -5.39 6.16
N LEU A 43 -1.21 -5.25 4.84
CA LEU A 43 0.03 -5.06 4.10
C LEU A 43 0.11 -3.66 3.49
N TYR A 44 1.31 -3.09 3.55
CA TYR A 44 1.68 -1.92 2.79
C TYR A 44 3.05 -2.09 2.16
N GLY A 45 3.14 -1.85 0.86
CA GLY A 45 4.37 -1.95 0.09
C GLY A 45 4.90 -0.59 -0.31
N VAL A 46 6.20 -0.36 -0.11
CA VAL A 46 6.91 0.80 -0.66
C VAL A 46 7.63 0.36 -1.93
N PHE A 47 7.41 1.13 -3.00
CA PHE A 47 7.92 0.80 -4.32
C PHE A 47 8.95 1.84 -4.75
N ILE A 48 10.02 1.35 -5.36
CA ILE A 48 11.09 2.14 -6.00
C ILE A 48 11.11 1.82 -7.50
N GLN A 49 12.03 2.43 -8.21
CA GLN A 49 12.22 2.22 -9.63
C GLN A 49 13.43 1.31 -9.90
N THR A 50 13.24 0.33 -10.78
CA THR A 50 14.27 -0.64 -11.16
C THR A 50 14.25 -0.91 -12.65
N GLY A 51 15.35 -1.42 -13.21
CA GLY A 51 15.41 -1.83 -14.61
C GLY A 51 16.73 -1.47 -15.28
N THR A 52 16.72 -1.40 -16.61
CA THR A 52 17.89 -1.07 -17.43
C THR A 52 17.48 -0.19 -18.60
N GLY A 53 18.11 0.97 -18.77
CA GLY A 53 17.89 1.86 -19.91
C GLY A 53 16.42 2.21 -20.12
N THR A 54 15.84 1.75 -21.22
CA THR A 54 14.45 1.99 -21.65
C THR A 54 13.41 1.12 -20.93
N HIS A 55 13.83 0.07 -20.22
CA HIS A 55 12.92 -0.84 -19.53
C HIS A 55 12.93 -0.58 -18.03
N VAL A 56 12.12 0.39 -17.63
CA VAL A 56 11.99 0.85 -16.25
C VAL A 56 10.66 0.37 -15.66
N ARG A 57 10.68 -0.12 -14.42
CA ARG A 57 9.48 -0.62 -13.72
C ARG A 57 9.51 -0.31 -12.23
N SER A 58 8.30 -0.24 -11.66
CA SER A 58 8.08 -0.11 -10.23
C SER A 58 8.27 -1.46 -9.52
N SER A 59 9.22 -1.54 -8.59
CA SER A 59 9.52 -2.74 -7.81
C SER A 59 9.40 -2.47 -6.31
N LEU A 60 8.86 -3.46 -5.61
CA LEU A 60 8.66 -3.49 -4.17
C LEU A 60 10.02 -3.61 -3.51
N ALA A 61 10.30 -2.72 -2.57
CA ALA A 61 11.58 -2.64 -1.88
C ALA A 61 11.45 -2.63 -0.36
N LYS A 62 10.27 -2.29 0.17
CA LYS A 62 9.96 -2.41 1.59
C LYS A 62 8.55 -2.97 1.74
N LEU A 63 8.37 -3.83 2.72
CA LEU A 63 7.07 -4.35 3.09
C LEU A 63 6.85 -4.12 4.58
N ILE A 64 5.69 -3.58 4.91
CA ILE A 64 5.17 -3.46 6.26
C ILE A 64 3.97 -4.39 6.35
N ALA A 65 3.91 -5.19 7.41
CA ALA A 65 2.76 -6.01 7.76
C ALA A 65 2.35 -5.76 9.21
N MET A 66 1.05 -5.67 9.43
CA MET A 66 0.45 -5.39 10.73
C MET A 66 -0.65 -6.40 11.04
N ASP A 67 -0.73 -6.88 12.29
CA ASP A 67 -1.81 -7.75 12.74
C ASP A 67 -3.09 -6.96 13.08
N SER A 68 -4.16 -7.67 13.43
CA SER A 68 -5.45 -7.06 13.78
C SER A 68 -5.40 -6.25 15.09
N SER A 69 -4.42 -6.53 15.95
CA SER A 69 -4.13 -5.79 17.20
C SER A 69 -3.31 -4.53 16.95
N LYS A 70 -3.14 -4.12 15.67
CA LYS A 70 -2.36 -2.97 15.22
C LYS A 70 -0.85 -3.07 15.53
N ARG A 71 -0.33 -4.27 15.80
CA ARG A 71 1.11 -4.49 16.02
C ARG A 71 1.80 -4.75 14.69
N VAL A 72 2.95 -4.12 14.49
CA VAL A 72 3.79 -4.38 13.32
C VAL A 72 4.47 -5.73 13.51
N ILE A 73 4.14 -6.68 12.64
CA ILE A 73 4.68 -8.05 12.67
C ILE A 73 5.77 -8.27 11.62
N TYR A 74 5.89 -7.36 10.65
CA TYR A 74 6.95 -7.35 9.65
C TYR A 74 7.22 -5.92 9.19
N ASN A 75 8.48 -5.52 9.12
CA ASN A 75 8.91 -4.24 8.57
C ASN A 75 10.36 -4.39 8.09
N SER A 76 10.55 -4.62 6.80
CA SER A 76 11.88 -4.84 6.24
C SER A 76 12.02 -4.21 4.87
N VAL A 77 13.19 -3.62 4.64
CA VAL A 77 13.73 -3.31 3.31
C VAL A 77 14.38 -4.57 2.74
N PHE A 78 14.33 -4.74 1.42
CA PHE A 78 14.90 -5.89 0.72
C PHE A 78 15.32 -5.55 -0.71
N LEU A 79 16.28 -6.31 -1.23
CA LEU A 79 16.85 -6.12 -2.56
C LEU A 79 15.86 -6.60 -3.64
N PRO A 80 15.42 -5.75 -4.58
CA PRO A 80 14.63 -6.20 -5.72
C PRO A 80 15.47 -7.03 -6.69
N TYR A 81 14.82 -7.84 -7.54
CA TYR A 81 15.50 -8.69 -8.52
C TYR A 81 16.25 -7.92 -9.62
N ALA A 82 15.75 -6.73 -10.00
CA ALA A 82 16.36 -5.89 -11.02
C ALA A 82 17.18 -4.75 -10.39
N PRO A 83 18.21 -4.23 -11.07
CA PRO A 83 18.99 -3.10 -10.58
C PRO A 83 18.11 -1.90 -10.25
N ILE A 84 18.40 -1.23 -9.13
CA ILE A 84 17.72 -0.01 -8.73
C ILE A 84 18.21 1.14 -9.61
N THR A 85 17.29 1.85 -10.24
CA THR A 85 17.60 3.02 -11.08
C THR A 85 17.19 4.33 -10.40
N ASP A 86 16.20 4.30 -9.52
CA ASP A 86 15.79 5.45 -8.71
C ASP A 86 15.09 4.96 -7.42
N TYR A 87 15.59 5.44 -6.26
CA TYR A 87 15.06 5.11 -4.93
C TYR A 87 13.76 5.86 -4.59
N ARG A 88 13.45 6.92 -5.34
CA ARG A 88 12.34 7.83 -5.08
C ARG A 88 12.37 8.38 -3.65
N THR A 89 13.56 8.79 -3.20
CA THR A 89 13.84 9.11 -1.78
C THR A 89 12.88 10.15 -1.19
N ALA A 90 12.45 11.14 -1.99
CA ALA A 90 11.48 12.14 -1.54
C ALA A 90 10.12 11.52 -1.15
N GLU A 91 9.71 10.43 -1.81
CA GLU A 91 8.44 9.75 -1.58
C GLU A 91 8.56 8.57 -0.61
N THR A 92 9.70 7.87 -0.63
CA THR A 92 9.89 6.58 0.04
C THR A 92 10.73 6.68 1.30
N SER A 93 11.49 7.77 1.44
CA SER A 93 12.57 7.93 2.42
C SER A 93 13.66 6.85 2.35
N LEU A 94 13.71 6.05 1.27
CA LEU A 94 14.73 5.04 1.04
C LEU A 94 15.94 5.64 0.33
N THR A 95 17.11 5.17 0.72
CA THR A 95 18.42 5.56 0.22
C THR A 95 19.22 4.31 -0.15
N ALA A 96 20.34 4.47 -0.85
CA ALA A 96 21.25 3.36 -1.13
C ALA A 96 21.75 2.65 0.14
N GLY A 97 21.89 3.38 1.24
CA GLY A 97 22.34 2.83 2.53
C GLY A 97 21.39 1.79 3.10
N ASP A 98 20.07 1.93 2.86
CA ASP A 98 19.04 1.01 3.35
C ASP A 98 19.11 -0.38 2.69
N PHE A 99 19.80 -0.51 1.56
CA PHE A 99 19.96 -1.76 0.82
C PHE A 99 21.27 -2.49 1.15
N VAL A 100 22.16 -1.89 1.94
CA VAL A 100 23.42 -2.51 2.34
C VAL A 100 23.14 -3.68 3.29
N GLY A 101 23.33 -4.90 2.79
CA GLY A 101 23.04 -6.13 3.54
C GLY A 101 21.53 -6.42 3.69
N ALA A 102 20.68 -5.75 2.90
CA ALA A 102 19.25 -6.03 2.89
C ALA A 102 18.99 -7.46 2.38
N VAL A 103 17.94 -8.08 2.91
CA VAL A 103 17.58 -9.46 2.59
C VAL A 103 17.09 -9.61 1.15
N SER A 104 17.10 -10.84 0.62
CA SER A 104 16.59 -11.12 -0.71
C SER A 104 15.06 -11.19 -0.73
N VAL A 105 14.42 -10.97 -1.89
CA VAL A 105 12.98 -11.21 -2.07
C VAL A 105 12.59 -12.66 -1.69
N ALA A 106 13.48 -13.64 -1.91
CA ALA A 106 13.20 -15.04 -1.57
C ALA A 106 13.10 -15.27 -0.05
N ASP A 107 13.95 -14.58 0.74
CA ASP A 107 13.88 -14.62 2.20
C ASP A 107 12.60 -13.94 2.69
N VAL A 108 12.28 -12.76 2.12
CA VAL A 108 11.02 -12.05 2.42
C VAL A 108 9.81 -12.92 2.12
N ARG A 109 9.77 -13.57 0.94
CA ARG A 109 8.70 -14.51 0.57
C ARG A 109 8.50 -15.58 1.65
N SER A 110 9.60 -16.20 2.08
CA SER A 110 9.58 -17.30 3.05
C SER A 110 9.09 -16.85 4.43
N GLU A 111 9.45 -15.64 4.86
CA GLU A 111 8.93 -15.05 6.11
C GLU A 111 7.45 -14.68 6.00
N VAL A 112 7.08 -14.01 4.91
CA VAL A 112 5.72 -13.49 4.70
C VAL A 112 4.70 -14.61 4.60
N GLN A 113 5.03 -15.73 3.95
CA GLN A 113 4.15 -16.91 3.85
C GLN A 113 3.67 -17.42 5.22
N LYS A 114 4.44 -17.23 6.30
CA LYS A 114 4.08 -17.70 7.64
C LYS A 114 2.84 -17.02 8.22
N PHE A 115 2.56 -15.78 7.80
CA PHE A 115 1.41 -15.01 8.27
C PHE A 115 0.37 -14.71 7.18
N LEU A 116 0.65 -15.06 5.92
CA LEU A 116 -0.35 -15.07 4.83
C LEU A 116 -1.27 -16.30 4.87
N VAL A 117 -1.56 -16.85 6.04
CA VAL A 117 -2.62 -17.87 6.24
C VAL A 117 -3.99 -17.23 6.50
N ASN A 118 -4.02 -15.93 6.78
CA ASN A 118 -5.21 -15.16 7.19
C ASN A 118 -5.79 -14.31 6.05
N LYS A 119 -6.85 -13.53 6.30
CA LYS A 119 -7.26 -12.52 5.31
C LYS A 119 -6.16 -11.47 5.17
N VAL A 120 -5.97 -10.96 3.96
CA VAL A 120 -4.95 -9.96 3.63
C VAL A 120 -5.67 -8.67 3.27
N LEU A 121 -5.43 -7.62 4.04
CA LEU A 121 -5.93 -6.28 3.76
C LEU A 121 -4.80 -5.42 3.19
N GLY A 122 -5.08 -4.56 2.23
CA GLY A 122 -4.07 -3.64 1.71
C GLY A 122 -4.60 -2.72 0.62
N PHE A 123 -3.69 -2.10 -0.12
CA PHE A 123 -3.98 -1.34 -1.33
C PHE A 123 -3.12 -1.86 -2.47
N ASN A 124 -3.74 -2.23 -3.60
CA ASN A 124 -3.07 -2.92 -4.71
C ASN A 124 -2.31 -4.17 -4.22
N THR A 125 -2.96 -4.94 -3.36
CA THR A 125 -2.40 -6.12 -2.69
C THR A 125 -1.90 -7.15 -3.69
N GLN A 126 -2.59 -7.30 -4.83
CA GLN A 126 -2.17 -8.22 -5.89
C GLN A 126 -0.78 -7.84 -6.46
N LYS A 127 -0.46 -6.55 -6.59
CA LYS A 127 0.86 -6.09 -7.05
C LYS A 127 1.96 -6.52 -6.07
N ILE A 128 1.72 -6.37 -4.77
CA ILE A 128 2.64 -6.80 -3.71
C ILE A 128 2.84 -8.33 -3.78
N LEU A 129 1.75 -9.09 -3.80
CA LEU A 129 1.78 -10.56 -3.83
C LEU A 129 2.48 -11.11 -5.07
N ASN A 130 2.23 -10.52 -6.25
CA ASN A 130 2.86 -10.91 -7.50
C ASN A 130 4.38 -10.70 -7.45
N GLN A 131 4.85 -9.56 -6.94
CA GLN A 131 6.30 -9.27 -6.86
C GLN A 131 7.00 -10.13 -5.81
N LEU A 132 6.30 -10.51 -4.75
CA LEU A 132 6.78 -11.52 -3.81
C LEU A 132 6.71 -12.93 -4.39
N GLY A 133 5.95 -13.19 -5.45
CA GLY A 133 5.72 -14.53 -5.99
C GLY A 133 4.92 -15.42 -5.03
N VAL A 134 3.94 -14.85 -4.33
CA VAL A 134 3.06 -15.57 -3.41
C VAL A 134 1.62 -15.54 -3.92
N HIS A 135 0.95 -16.69 -3.83
CA HIS A 135 -0.46 -16.80 -4.16
C HIS A 135 -1.32 -16.75 -2.89
N VAL A 136 -2.33 -15.87 -2.89
CA VAL A 136 -3.38 -15.81 -1.87
C VAL A 136 -4.73 -15.90 -2.58
N PRO A 137 -5.64 -16.80 -2.18
CA PRO A 137 -6.96 -16.90 -2.80
C PRO A 137 -7.71 -15.57 -2.73
N SER A 138 -8.31 -15.12 -3.84
CA SER A 138 -8.96 -13.80 -3.94
C SER A 138 -10.02 -13.56 -2.87
N ARG A 139 -10.75 -14.59 -2.42
CA ARG A 139 -11.74 -14.51 -1.32
C ARG A 139 -11.15 -14.07 0.03
N ARG A 140 -9.83 -14.17 0.20
CA ARG A 140 -9.09 -13.74 1.39
C ARG A 140 -8.45 -12.37 1.22
N ILE A 141 -8.49 -11.77 0.03
CA ILE A 141 -7.93 -10.45 -0.24
C ILE A 141 -9.02 -9.40 -0.03
N LEU A 142 -8.73 -8.43 0.83
CA LEU A 142 -9.49 -7.22 1.07
C LEU A 142 -8.65 -6.07 0.49
N ASP A 143 -8.97 -5.62 -0.71
CA ASP A 143 -8.20 -4.55 -1.37
C ASP A 143 -8.97 -3.23 -1.30
N LEU A 144 -8.38 -2.21 -0.68
CA LEU A 144 -8.95 -0.87 -0.63
C LEU A 144 -9.18 -0.30 -2.04
N ASN A 145 -8.35 -0.66 -3.02
CA ASN A 145 -8.52 -0.23 -4.39
C ASN A 145 -9.83 -0.76 -5.01
N HIS A 146 -10.36 -1.89 -4.50
CA HIS A 146 -11.62 -2.49 -4.93
C HIS A 146 -12.74 -2.30 -3.88
N SER A 147 -12.63 -1.28 -3.03
CA SER A 147 -13.62 -0.98 -2.00
C SER A 147 -14.46 0.25 -2.36
N TYR A 148 -15.41 0.62 -1.50
CA TYR A 148 -16.12 1.90 -1.59
C TYR A 148 -15.15 3.07 -1.77
N TYR A 149 -14.05 3.07 -1.01
CA TYR A 149 -13.05 4.12 -1.11
C TYR A 149 -12.40 4.18 -2.49
N GLY A 150 -12.15 3.02 -3.11
CA GLY A 150 -11.67 2.92 -4.49
C GLY A 150 -12.70 3.47 -5.48
N SER A 151 -13.98 3.13 -5.34
CA SER A 151 -15.07 3.65 -6.18
C SER A 151 -15.21 5.17 -6.08
N VAL A 152 -15.25 5.72 -4.87
CA VAL A 152 -15.36 7.17 -4.66
C VAL A 152 -14.12 7.88 -5.16
N SER A 153 -12.94 7.30 -4.95
CA SER A 153 -11.69 7.85 -5.45
C SER A 153 -11.72 7.95 -6.97
N TYR A 154 -12.10 6.86 -7.65
CA TYR A 154 -12.26 6.82 -9.11
C TYR A 154 -13.27 7.86 -9.61
N ALA A 155 -14.45 7.94 -8.99
CA ALA A 155 -15.50 8.89 -9.34
C ALA A 155 -15.05 10.36 -9.22
N LYS A 156 -14.15 10.64 -8.27
CA LYS A 156 -13.60 11.98 -8.02
C LYS A 156 -12.28 12.25 -8.75
N GLY A 157 -11.83 11.33 -9.63
CA GLY A 157 -10.52 11.44 -10.29
C GLY A 157 -9.32 11.34 -9.35
N MET A 158 -9.54 10.98 -8.08
CA MET A 158 -8.50 10.73 -7.11
C MET A 158 -7.88 9.37 -7.42
N THR A 159 -6.58 9.30 -7.64
CA THR A 159 -5.89 8.03 -7.88
C THR A 159 -4.83 7.77 -6.83
N GLY A 160 -4.65 6.49 -6.48
CA GLY A 160 -3.62 6.07 -5.53
C GLY A 160 -4.04 6.13 -4.06
N LEU A 161 -3.25 5.46 -3.24
CA LEU A 161 -3.49 5.34 -1.81
C LEU A 161 -3.48 6.68 -1.09
N ASP A 162 -2.54 7.58 -1.43
CA ASP A 162 -2.40 8.85 -0.72
C ASP A 162 -3.63 9.74 -0.88
N ALA A 163 -4.26 9.75 -2.05
CA ALA A 163 -5.50 10.50 -2.26
C ALA A 163 -6.65 9.92 -1.43
N ILE A 164 -6.78 8.59 -1.38
CA ILE A 164 -7.73 7.88 -0.51
C ILE A 164 -7.48 8.23 0.96
N LEU A 165 -6.24 8.10 1.44
CA LEU A 165 -5.91 8.33 2.85
C LEU A 165 -6.09 9.80 3.24
N ARG A 166 -5.80 10.77 2.38
CA ARG A 166 -6.08 12.19 2.64
C ARG A 166 -7.58 12.45 2.72
N ALA A 167 -8.35 11.96 1.74
CA ALA A 167 -9.79 12.19 1.66
C ALA A 167 -10.56 11.56 2.83
N PHE A 168 -10.15 10.37 3.30
CA PHE A 168 -10.91 9.60 4.29
C PHE A 168 -10.24 9.48 5.67
N GLY A 169 -8.93 9.71 5.74
CA GLY A 169 -8.16 9.80 6.99
C GLY A 169 -8.17 11.20 7.61
N GLY A 170 -8.45 12.23 6.81
CA GLY A 170 -8.52 13.62 7.27
C GLY A 170 -7.19 14.09 7.88
N SER A 171 -7.26 14.74 9.05
CA SER A 171 -6.10 15.24 9.79
C SER A 171 -5.10 14.18 10.25
N ARG A 172 -5.46 12.89 10.17
CA ARG A 172 -4.60 11.76 10.55
C ARG A 172 -3.71 11.25 9.42
N TYR A 173 -3.80 11.84 8.22
CA TYR A 173 -2.93 11.46 7.10
C TYR A 173 -1.46 11.60 7.50
N SER A 174 -0.67 10.57 7.18
CA SER A 174 0.77 10.55 7.41
C SER A 174 1.51 10.02 6.20
N VAL A 175 2.69 10.57 5.96
CA VAL A 175 3.64 10.05 4.96
C VAL A 175 4.37 8.80 5.45
N ASP A 176 4.42 8.57 6.77
CA ASP A 176 5.09 7.42 7.36
C ASP A 176 4.41 6.10 6.94
N PRO A 177 5.14 5.14 6.34
CA PRO A 177 4.59 3.85 5.93
C PRO A 177 3.87 3.05 7.03
N ILE A 178 4.32 3.15 8.28
CA ILE A 178 3.69 2.43 9.39
C ILE A 178 2.33 3.06 9.69
N GLU A 179 2.26 4.37 9.81
CA GLU A 179 0.99 5.08 9.96
C GLU A 179 0.03 4.86 8.79
N LYS A 180 0.53 4.84 7.53
CA LYS A 180 -0.31 4.47 6.38
C LYS A 180 -0.92 3.07 6.55
N THR A 181 -0.13 2.10 7.01
CA THR A 181 -0.62 0.74 7.29
C THR A 181 -1.70 0.72 8.36
N ARG A 182 -1.56 1.55 9.41
CA ARG A 182 -2.58 1.73 10.45
C ARG A 182 -3.87 2.33 9.89
N LEU A 183 -3.76 3.41 9.10
CA LEU A 183 -4.92 4.06 8.47
C LEU A 183 -5.68 3.13 7.52
N ILE A 184 -4.98 2.30 6.74
CA ILE A 184 -5.61 1.27 5.89
C ILE A 184 -6.53 0.37 6.72
N TYR A 185 -6.03 -0.12 7.86
CA TYR A 185 -6.79 -0.98 8.75
C TYR A 185 -7.96 -0.24 9.40
N GLU A 186 -7.78 1.02 9.79
CA GLU A 186 -8.85 1.83 10.36
C GLU A 186 -9.99 2.11 9.37
N LEU A 187 -9.66 2.40 8.11
CA LEU A 187 -10.66 2.54 7.04
C LEU A 187 -11.45 1.25 6.83
N TYR A 188 -10.78 0.09 6.87
CA TYR A 188 -11.46 -1.20 6.85
C TYR A 188 -12.43 -1.33 8.04
N LEU A 189 -11.99 -1.04 9.27
CA LEU A 189 -12.85 -1.17 10.45
C LEU A 189 -14.10 -0.31 10.37
N LYS A 190 -14.02 0.92 9.82
CA LYS A 190 -15.17 1.80 9.61
C LYS A 190 -16.25 1.20 8.71
N ARG A 191 -15.88 0.34 7.76
CA ARG A 191 -16.79 -0.25 6.75
C ARG A 191 -16.80 -1.78 6.75
N LYS A 192 -16.30 -2.44 7.81
CA LYS A 192 -16.13 -3.90 7.83
C LYS A 192 -17.43 -4.67 7.55
N ASN A 193 -18.56 -4.11 8.00
CA ASN A 193 -19.89 -4.71 7.85
C ASN A 193 -20.48 -4.50 6.44
N SER A 194 -20.05 -3.46 5.72
CA SER A 194 -20.48 -3.16 4.36
C SER A 194 -19.45 -3.56 3.31
N TRP A 195 -18.31 -4.15 3.69
CA TRP A 195 -17.19 -4.35 2.78
C TRP A 195 -17.56 -5.16 1.53
N TYR A 196 -18.30 -6.26 1.70
CA TYR A 196 -18.69 -7.12 0.58
C TYR A 196 -19.75 -6.47 -0.31
N SER A 197 -20.67 -5.68 0.25
CA SER A 197 -21.59 -4.87 -0.57
C SER A 197 -20.84 -3.77 -1.32
N ASP A 198 -19.86 -3.13 -0.69
CA ASP A 198 -19.02 -2.10 -1.29
C ASP A 198 -18.20 -2.67 -2.46
N LEU A 199 -17.64 -3.87 -2.30
CA LEU A 199 -16.93 -4.60 -3.36
C LEU A 199 -17.84 -4.94 -4.54
N ALA A 200 -19.07 -5.39 -4.27
CA ALA A 200 -20.05 -5.66 -5.32
C ALA A 200 -20.41 -4.38 -6.09
N THR A 201 -20.54 -3.25 -5.40
CA THR A 201 -20.76 -1.94 -6.01
C THR A 201 -19.57 -1.50 -6.86
N TYR A 202 -18.33 -1.67 -6.38
CA TYR A 202 -17.12 -1.36 -7.14
C TYR A 202 -17.11 -2.05 -8.51
N TYR A 203 -17.36 -3.36 -8.53
CA TYR A 203 -17.39 -4.11 -9.79
C TYR A 203 -18.51 -3.65 -10.74
N LYS A 204 -19.66 -3.24 -10.22
CA LYS A 204 -20.74 -2.68 -11.05
C LYS A 204 -20.33 -1.34 -11.68
N VAL A 205 -19.67 -0.46 -10.92
CA VAL A 205 -19.17 0.84 -11.42
C VAL A 205 -18.11 0.61 -12.50
N VAL A 206 -17.10 -0.24 -12.25
CA VAL A 206 -16.04 -0.53 -13.22
C VAL A 206 -16.57 -1.18 -14.50
N GLN A 207 -17.63 -1.98 -14.40
CA GLN A 207 -18.30 -2.57 -15.58
C GLN A 207 -19.23 -1.60 -16.33
N GLY A 208 -19.33 -0.33 -15.90
CA GLY A 208 -20.25 0.65 -16.48
C GLY A 208 -21.73 0.32 -16.26
N LYS A 209 -22.05 -0.57 -15.31
CA LYS A 209 -23.42 -0.99 -15.00
C LYS A 209 -24.13 -0.06 -14.02
N VAL A 210 -23.37 0.79 -13.33
CA VAL A 210 -23.87 1.76 -12.35
C VAL A 210 -23.11 3.07 -12.54
N ASP A 211 -23.83 4.18 -12.54
CA ASP A 211 -23.24 5.51 -12.58
C ASP A 211 -22.41 5.74 -11.30
N PRO A 212 -21.09 6.04 -11.40
CA PRO A 212 -20.25 6.32 -10.24
C PRO A 212 -20.81 7.41 -9.32
N PHE A 213 -21.55 8.40 -9.84
CA PHE A 213 -22.11 9.48 -9.02
C PHE A 213 -23.30 9.03 -8.17
N SER A 214 -24.08 8.06 -8.64
CA SER A 214 -25.21 7.49 -7.87
C SER A 214 -24.78 6.75 -6.59
N VAL A 215 -23.50 6.38 -6.48
CA VAL A 215 -22.93 5.70 -5.30
C VAL A 215 -22.52 6.72 -4.22
N LEU A 216 -22.38 8.00 -4.59
CA LEU A 216 -22.00 9.08 -3.67
C LEU A 216 -23.17 9.61 -2.84
N ASP A 217 -24.41 9.37 -3.28
CA ASP A 217 -25.64 9.85 -2.63
C ASP A 217 -26.15 8.95 -1.50
N VAL A 218 -25.43 7.87 -1.15
CA VAL A 218 -25.76 7.15 0.07
C VAL A 218 -25.37 8.05 1.24
N PRO A 219 -26.34 8.59 2.02
CA PRO A 219 -26.05 9.55 3.07
C PRO A 219 -25.01 8.93 3.99
N ASN A 220 -23.89 9.64 4.15
CA ASN A 220 -22.79 9.28 5.03
C ASN A 220 -23.37 8.65 6.29
N ALA A 221 -23.01 7.39 6.58
CA ALA A 221 -23.04 6.94 7.95
C ALA A 221 -22.24 8.01 8.72
N PRO A 222 -22.86 8.73 9.67
CA PRO A 222 -22.25 9.90 10.26
C PRO A 222 -20.85 9.53 10.72
N LEU A 223 -19.85 10.32 10.32
CA LEU A 223 -18.57 10.29 10.99
C LEU A 223 -18.91 10.46 12.48
N MET A 224 -18.78 9.38 13.26
CA MET A 224 -18.75 9.44 14.72
C MET A 224 -17.47 10.21 15.07
N THR A 225 -17.55 11.54 14.97
CA THR A 225 -16.63 12.44 15.64
C THR A 225 -17.03 12.38 17.10
N ASP A 226 -16.47 11.44 17.85
CA ASP A 226 -16.36 11.55 19.30
C ASP A 226 -15.35 12.68 19.59
N GLU A 227 -15.69 13.90 19.21
CA GLU A 227 -15.03 15.08 19.75
C GLU A 227 -15.75 15.44 21.06
N PRO A 228 -15.04 15.43 22.20
CA PRO A 228 -15.60 15.98 23.42
C PRO A 228 -15.86 17.47 23.19
N LYS A 229 -17.14 17.85 23.23
CA LYS A 229 -17.58 19.24 23.14
C LYS A 229 -16.96 20.06 24.28
N HIS A 230 -15.83 20.70 23.99
CA HIS A 230 -15.34 21.80 24.81
C HIS A 230 -16.10 23.05 24.39
N ASN A 231 -17.06 23.45 25.23
CA ASN A 231 -17.75 24.73 25.11
C ASN A 231 -16.75 25.86 25.38
N SER A 232 -16.36 26.59 24.34
CA SER A 232 -15.77 27.92 24.49
C SER A 232 -16.39 28.85 23.45
N ASN A 233 -17.25 29.75 23.95
CA ASN A 233 -17.73 30.92 23.23
C ASN A 233 -16.53 31.81 22.90
N GLN A 234 -16.28 32.09 21.62
CA GLN A 234 -15.57 33.31 21.25
C GLN A 234 -15.97 33.78 19.85
N GLU A 235 -16.21 35.09 19.78
CA GLU A 235 -16.92 35.85 18.76
C GLU A 235 -16.16 36.02 17.43
N ASP A 236 -16.96 36.25 16.40
CA ASP A 236 -16.63 36.45 14.99
C ASP A 236 -15.62 37.57 14.69
N LYS A 237 -14.78 37.33 13.67
CA LYS A 237 -14.29 38.35 12.72
C LYS A 237 -14.12 37.73 11.32
N PRO A 238 -14.61 38.37 10.24
CA PRO A 238 -14.40 37.88 8.89
C PRO A 238 -13.12 38.48 8.29
N LEU A 239 -12.30 37.65 7.65
CA LEU A 239 -11.29 38.12 6.70
C LEU A 239 -11.44 37.37 5.38
N VAL A 240 -11.69 38.20 4.36
CA VAL A 240 -11.66 37.95 2.92
C VAL A 240 -10.22 37.63 2.52
N GLY A 241 -10.05 36.61 1.67
CA GLY A 241 -8.76 36.28 1.06
C GLY A 241 -8.90 35.06 0.16
N SER A 242 -9.25 35.32 -1.10
CA SER A 242 -9.17 34.39 -2.23
C SER A 242 -7.71 34.16 -2.60
N ASP A 243 -7.29 32.90 -2.73
CA ASP A 243 -6.13 32.54 -3.54
C ASP A 243 -6.36 31.18 -4.21
N ASP A 244 -6.01 31.16 -5.49
CA ASP A 244 -6.17 30.10 -6.47
C ASP A 244 -5.37 28.83 -6.13
N GLU A 245 -6.01 27.65 -6.18
CA GLU A 245 -5.30 26.37 -6.20
C GLU A 245 -4.94 25.96 -7.64
N PRO A 246 -3.68 25.59 -7.94
CA PRO A 246 -3.31 25.01 -9.22
C PRO A 246 -3.75 23.54 -9.28
N GLY A 247 -4.59 23.24 -10.26
CA GLY A 247 -5.01 21.87 -10.58
C GLY A 247 -3.84 20.99 -11.01
N TYR A 248 -3.54 19.96 -10.23
CA TYR A 248 -2.62 18.89 -10.63
C TYR A 248 -3.37 17.89 -11.51
N SER A 249 -3.08 17.86 -12.82
CA SER A 249 -3.54 16.79 -13.71
C SER A 249 -2.58 15.59 -13.58
N TYR A 250 -3.07 14.49 -13.02
CA TYR A 250 -2.34 13.23 -12.96
C TYR A 250 -2.82 12.31 -14.09
N VAL A 251 -1.96 12.07 -15.07
CA VAL A 251 -2.22 11.11 -16.16
C VAL A 251 -2.01 9.71 -15.61
N SER A 252 -3.09 8.97 -15.39
CA SER A 252 -3.07 7.58 -14.94
C SER A 252 -2.90 6.63 -16.14
N GLU A 253 -1.67 6.21 -16.42
CA GLU A 253 -1.37 5.10 -17.34
C GLU A 253 -1.63 3.75 -16.66
N TYR A 254 -2.89 3.36 -16.49
CA TYR A 254 -3.25 1.98 -16.15
C TYR A 254 -4.28 1.46 -17.16
N SER A 255 -3.78 1.05 -18.32
CA SER A 255 -4.54 0.26 -19.29
C SER A 255 -4.59 -1.19 -18.82
N TYR A 256 -5.75 -1.65 -18.35
CA TYR A 256 -6.02 -3.08 -18.20
C TYR A 256 -6.34 -3.67 -19.58
N SER A 257 -5.34 -4.28 -20.23
CA SER A 257 -5.58 -5.12 -21.40
C SER A 257 -6.20 -6.44 -20.94
N SER A 258 -7.53 -6.56 -21.00
CA SER A 258 -8.21 -7.85 -20.96
C SER A 258 -8.15 -8.48 -22.35
N SER A 259 -7.18 -9.36 -22.60
CA SER A 259 -7.22 -10.22 -23.78
C SER A 259 -8.19 -11.37 -23.52
N SER A 260 -9.41 -11.23 -24.01
CA SER A 260 -10.32 -12.36 -24.19
C SER A 260 -10.04 -13.00 -25.54
N ASP A 261 -9.04 -13.88 -25.60
CA ASP A 261 -8.92 -14.84 -26.70
C ASP A 261 -9.85 -16.01 -26.40
N THR A 262 -11.05 -15.93 -26.92
CA THR A 262 -11.93 -17.07 -27.12
C THR A 262 -11.48 -17.74 -28.42
N GLN A 263 -10.82 -18.90 -28.31
CA GLN A 263 -10.55 -19.77 -29.45
C GLN A 263 -11.86 -20.43 -29.89
N HIS A 264 -12.21 -20.23 -31.17
CA HIS A 264 -13.01 -21.14 -31.97
C HIS A 264 -12.17 -21.59 -33.17
#